data_AF-A0A497MCG9-F1
#
_entry.id   AF-A0A497MCG9-F1
#
_cell.length_a   1.000
_cell.length_b   1.000
_cell.length_c   1.000
_cell.angle_alpha   90.00
_cell.angle_beta   90.00
_cell.angle_gamma   90.00
#
_symmetry.space_group_name_H-M   'P 1'
#
loop_
_entity.id
_entity.type
_entity.pdbx_description
1 polymer ?
#
loop_
_entity_poly.entity_id
_entity_poly.type
_entity_poly.pdbx_seq_one_letter_code
_entity_poly.pdbx_strand_id
1 'polypeptide(L)'
;MPAEPLSHLMHTLTIFIVFISILAVFQAYALYSYTDALKHQLADIEGYVSSVATDLVILVTRSKFENITLTKTLNLPESVGMYGYTVKLENRGEDCVLVIYLDARPSVKVESILPVKNVTCSGVVYSGSRNPRICCSRVLNADGSYNMTLKLEG
;
A
#
# COMPACT_ATOMS: atom_id res chain seq x y z
N MET A 1 -62.95 25.77 4.62
CA MET A 1 -61.49 25.92 4.48
C MET A 1 -60.84 24.57 4.77
N PRO A 2 -60.32 23.81 3.79
CA PRO A 2 -59.58 22.59 4.06
C PRO A 2 -58.12 22.77 3.64
N ALA A 3 -57.25 23.23 4.54
CA ALA A 3 -55.81 23.37 4.29
C ALA A 3 -54.94 22.50 5.21
N GLU A 4 -55.53 21.96 6.28
CA GLU A 4 -54.83 21.22 7.34
C GLU A 4 -54.14 19.93 6.85
N PRO A 5 -54.78 19.03 6.07
CA PRO A 5 -54.14 17.76 5.70
C PRO A 5 -52.97 17.94 4.71
N LEU A 6 -53.02 18.96 3.85
CA LEU A 6 -52.00 19.25 2.85
C LEU A 6 -50.74 19.84 3.48
N SER A 7 -50.89 20.71 4.49
CA SER A 7 -49.78 21.30 5.23
C SER A 7 -49.03 20.24 6.07
N HIS A 8 -49.76 19.36 6.77
CA HIS A 8 -49.16 18.26 7.52
C HIS A 8 -48.42 17.28 6.60
N LEU A 9 -48.99 16.95 5.44
CA LEU A 9 -48.34 16.07 4.47
C LEU A 9 -47.02 16.67 3.94
N MET A 10 -47.01 17.96 3.60
CA MET A 10 -45.78 18.66 3.17
C MET A 10 -44.70 18.68 4.27
N HIS A 11 -45.10 18.87 5.53
CA HIS A 11 -44.16 18.89 6.65
C HIS A 11 -43.55 17.50 6.90
N THR A 12 -44.37 16.44 6.86
CA THR A 12 -43.88 15.06 7.00
C THR A 12 -42.96 14.64 5.87
N LEU A 13 -43.26 15.02 4.62
CA LEU A 13 -42.40 14.75 3.47
C LEU A 13 -41.04 15.45 3.62
N THR A 14 -41.05 16.70 4.09
CA THR A 14 -39.83 17.48 4.30
C THR A 14 -38.93 16.83 5.36
N ILE A 15 -39.49 16.43 6.51
CA ILE A 15 -38.74 15.72 7.55
C ILE A 15 -38.19 14.40 7.02
N PHE A 16 -38.99 13.66 6.23
CA PHE A 16 -38.56 12.39 5.66
C PHE A 16 -37.38 12.55 4.69
N ILE A 17 -37.43 13.57 3.81
CA ILE A 17 -36.33 13.89 2.89
C ILE A 17 -35.08 14.31 3.66
N VAL A 18 -35.22 15.14 4.70
CA VAL A 18 -34.11 15.55 5.57
C VAL A 18 -33.52 14.34 6.31
N PHE A 19 -34.34 13.41 6.76
CA PHE A 19 -33.87 12.21 7.42
C PHE A 19 -33.06 11.31 6.46
N ILE A 20 -33.54 11.13 5.22
CA ILE A 20 -32.81 10.38 4.19
C ILE A 20 -31.49 11.08 3.84
N SER A 21 -31.48 12.40 3.69
CA SER A 21 -30.27 13.13 3.35
C SER A 21 -29.23 13.04 4.46
N ILE A 22 -29.64 13.16 5.72
CA ILE A 22 -28.76 12.97 6.88
C ILE A 22 -28.19 11.55 6.89
N LEU A 23 -29.02 10.52 6.69
CA LEU A 23 -28.56 9.13 6.62
C LEU A 23 -27.53 8.91 5.51
N ALA A 24 -27.78 9.45 4.31
CA ALA A 24 -26.85 9.35 3.18
C ALA A 24 -25.51 10.04 3.48
N VAL A 25 -25.55 11.21 4.10
CA VAL A 25 -24.35 11.94 4.53
C VAL A 25 -23.56 11.15 5.57
N PHE A 26 -24.23 10.60 6.60
CA PHE A 26 -23.57 9.77 7.61
C PHE A 26 -22.93 8.52 7.00
N GLN A 27 -23.61 7.85 6.07
CA GLN A 27 -23.04 6.70 5.37
C GLN A 27 -21.81 7.09 4.54
N ALA A 28 -21.84 8.23 3.86
CA ALA A 28 -20.70 8.74 3.12
C ALA A 28 -19.49 9.02 4.03
N TYR A 29 -19.72 9.67 5.18
CA TYR A 29 -18.66 9.91 6.17
C TYR A 29 -18.08 8.62 6.75
N ALA A 30 -18.93 7.65 7.09
CA ALA A 30 -18.49 6.35 7.59
C ALA A 30 -17.62 5.62 6.57
N LEU A 31 -18.03 5.61 5.29
CA LEU A 31 -17.27 4.97 4.22
C LEU A 31 -15.93 5.68 3.98
N TYR A 32 -15.92 7.01 4.03
CA TYR A 32 -14.70 7.80 3.89
C TYR A 32 -13.71 7.49 5.02
N SER A 33 -14.16 7.57 6.27
CA SER A 33 -13.34 7.27 7.45
C SER A 33 -12.79 5.84 7.44
N TYR A 34 -13.62 4.87 7.05
CA TYR A 34 -13.18 3.48 6.91
C TYR A 34 -12.11 3.32 5.82
N THR A 35 -12.28 3.98 4.68
CA THR A 35 -11.29 3.93 3.60
C THR A 35 -9.97 4.58 4.01
N ASP A 36 -10.03 5.66 4.79
CA ASP A 36 -8.85 6.35 5.31
C ASP A 36 -8.09 5.49 6.32
N ALA A 37 -8.80 4.80 7.22
CA ALA A 37 -8.21 3.83 8.14
C ALA A 37 -7.49 2.69 7.40
N LEU A 38 -8.07 2.17 6.30
CA LEU A 38 -7.42 1.16 5.47
C LEU A 38 -6.15 1.70 4.81
N LYS A 39 -6.16 2.95 4.32
CA LYS A 39 -4.95 3.59 3.77
C LYS A 39 -3.86 3.74 4.82
N HIS A 40 -4.20 4.12 6.04
CA HIS A 40 -3.23 4.18 7.14
C HIS A 40 -2.59 2.82 7.43
N GLN A 41 -3.38 1.74 7.48
CA GLN A 41 -2.83 0.39 7.64
C GLN A 41 -1.91 -0.02 6.49
N LEU A 42 -2.24 0.33 5.24
CA LEU A 42 -1.34 0.11 4.11
C LEU A 42 -0.06 0.94 4.21
N ALA A 43 -0.14 2.16 4.74
CA ALA A 43 1.02 3.03 4.95
C ALA A 43 1.96 2.46 6.02
N ASP A 44 1.43 1.83 7.08
CA ASP A 44 2.26 1.16 8.08
C ASP A 44 3.03 -0.02 7.47
N ILE A 45 2.38 -0.81 6.60
CA ILE A 45 3.03 -1.90 5.87
C ILE A 45 4.08 -1.36 4.90
N GLU A 46 3.77 -0.27 4.19
CA GLU A 46 4.69 0.43 3.30
C GLU A 46 5.93 0.88 4.07
N GLY A 47 5.76 1.60 5.18
CA GLY A 47 6.86 2.08 6.02
C GLY A 47 7.74 0.95 6.54
N TYR A 48 7.14 -0.18 6.95
CA TYR A 48 7.89 -1.38 7.34
C TYR A 48 8.72 -1.96 6.19
N VAL A 49 8.10 -2.23 5.03
CA VAL A 49 8.79 -2.84 3.88
C VAL A 49 9.85 -1.89 3.31
N SER A 50 9.56 -0.59 3.26
CA SER A 50 10.45 0.46 2.82
C SER A 50 11.69 0.58 3.71
N SER A 51 11.49 0.56 5.03
CA SER A 51 12.60 0.55 5.99
C SER A 51 13.48 -0.70 5.81
N VAL A 52 12.87 -1.88 5.71
CA VAL A 52 13.63 -3.13 5.51
C VAL A 52 14.39 -3.14 4.19
N ALA A 53 13.76 -2.69 3.10
CA ALA A 53 14.39 -2.57 1.79
C ALA A 53 15.60 -1.64 1.84
N THR A 54 15.43 -0.47 2.43
CA THR A 54 16.47 0.56 2.55
C THR A 54 17.64 0.05 3.40
N ASP A 55 17.37 -0.62 4.52
CA ASP A 55 18.40 -1.21 5.37
C ASP A 55 19.22 -2.26 4.61
N LEU A 56 18.55 -3.15 3.86
CA LEU A 56 19.23 -4.16 3.05
C LEU A 56 20.13 -3.54 1.98
N VAL A 57 19.63 -2.51 1.30
CA VAL A 57 20.41 -1.79 0.31
C VAL A 57 21.64 -1.15 0.97
N ILE A 58 21.47 -0.42 2.06
CA ILE A 58 22.58 0.22 2.79
C ILE A 58 23.63 -0.82 3.22
N LEU A 59 23.20 -1.95 3.77
CA LEU A 59 24.08 -3.03 4.23
C LEU A 59 24.87 -3.65 3.07
N VAL A 60 24.19 -3.95 1.95
CA VAL A 60 24.85 -4.47 0.75
C VAL A 60 25.83 -3.45 0.17
N THR A 61 25.46 -2.17 0.10
CA THR A 61 26.34 -1.11 -0.42
C THR A 61 27.59 -0.93 0.43
N ARG A 62 27.48 -0.99 1.76
CA ARG A 62 28.61 -0.82 2.70
C ARG A 62 29.45 -2.09 2.89
N SER A 63 29.01 -3.22 2.37
CA SER A 63 29.74 -4.48 2.43
C SER A 63 31.08 -4.40 1.72
N LYS A 64 32.09 -5.12 2.24
CA LYS A 64 33.40 -5.29 1.59
C LYS A 64 33.43 -6.46 0.60
N PHE A 65 32.38 -7.26 0.54
CA PHE A 65 32.31 -8.42 -0.36
C PHE A 65 31.94 -7.96 -1.78
N GLU A 66 32.69 -8.44 -2.77
CA GLU A 66 32.46 -8.12 -4.19
C GLU A 66 31.07 -8.61 -4.64
N ASN A 67 30.74 -9.86 -4.28
CA ASN A 67 29.43 -10.46 -4.52
C ASN A 67 28.77 -10.76 -3.19
N ILE A 68 27.58 -10.20 -2.97
CA ILE A 68 26.81 -10.42 -1.74
C ILE A 68 25.32 -10.46 -2.07
N THR A 69 24.60 -11.35 -1.39
CA THR A 69 23.14 -11.38 -1.40
C THR A 69 22.66 -11.43 0.05
N LEU A 70 21.81 -10.47 0.43
CA LEU A 70 21.13 -10.45 1.71
C LEU A 70 19.65 -10.73 1.49
N THR A 71 19.09 -11.61 2.31
CA THR A 71 17.67 -11.95 2.26
C THR A 71 17.07 -11.73 3.63
N LYS A 72 15.90 -11.09 3.67
CA LYS A 72 15.10 -10.93 4.89
C LYS A 72 13.68 -11.41 4.64
N THR A 73 13.20 -12.27 5.53
CA THR A 73 11.79 -12.65 5.56
C THR A 73 11.00 -11.48 6.15
N LEU A 74 9.91 -11.12 5.50
CA LEU A 74 8.99 -10.06 5.88
C LEU A 74 7.88 -10.66 6.73
N ASN A 75 7.57 -10.01 7.84
CA ASN A 75 6.41 -10.36 8.65
C ASN A 75 5.25 -9.45 8.22
N LEU A 76 4.54 -9.89 7.19
CA LEU A 76 3.41 -9.16 6.62
C LEU A 76 2.09 -9.66 7.26
N PRO A 77 1.14 -8.78 7.59
CA PRO A 77 -0.18 -9.21 8.02
C PRO A 77 -0.89 -10.02 6.93
N GLU A 78 -1.79 -10.93 7.31
CA GLU A 78 -2.55 -11.72 6.35
C GLU A 78 -3.58 -10.89 5.58
N SER A 79 -4.05 -9.78 6.16
CA SER A 79 -5.05 -8.90 5.56
C SER A 79 -4.97 -7.48 6.13
N VAL A 80 -5.62 -6.54 5.44
CA VAL A 80 -5.86 -5.16 5.88
C VAL A 80 -7.38 -4.97 5.98
N GLY A 81 -7.88 -4.80 7.20
CA GLY A 81 -9.30 -4.99 7.50
C GLY A 81 -9.78 -6.39 7.09
N MET A 82 -10.75 -6.44 6.19
CA MET A 82 -11.30 -7.70 5.63
C MET A 82 -10.80 -8.03 4.22
N TYR A 83 -9.80 -7.30 3.72
CA TYR A 83 -9.34 -7.41 2.33
C TYR A 83 -7.92 -7.95 2.24
N GLY A 84 -7.69 -8.76 1.20
CA GLY A 84 -6.34 -9.06 0.71
C GLY A 84 -5.70 -7.83 0.07
N TYR A 85 -4.38 -7.84 0.02
CA TYR A 85 -3.59 -6.75 -0.53
C TYR A 85 -2.36 -7.28 -1.25
N THR A 86 -1.85 -6.48 -2.17
CA THR A 86 -0.65 -6.78 -2.94
C THR A 86 0.44 -5.77 -2.63
N VAL A 87 1.65 -6.26 -2.40
CA VAL A 87 2.89 -5.48 -2.30
C VAL A 87 3.68 -5.66 -3.58
N LYS A 88 3.96 -4.56 -4.28
CA LYS A 88 4.67 -4.56 -5.55
C LYS A 88 5.89 -3.66 -5.48
N LEU A 89 6.99 -4.14 -6.03
CA LEU A 89 8.20 -3.37 -6.25
C LEU A 89 8.43 -3.22 -7.75
N GLU A 90 8.61 -1.99 -8.21
CA GLU A 90 8.82 -1.69 -9.61
C GLU A 90 9.81 -0.53 -9.80
N ASN A 91 10.54 -0.56 -10.91
CA ASN A 91 11.29 0.60 -11.36
C ASN A 91 10.37 1.56 -12.11
N ARG A 92 10.37 2.83 -11.69
CA ARG A 92 9.73 3.93 -12.41
C ARG A 92 10.84 4.89 -12.87
N GLY A 93 11.42 4.58 -14.03
CA GLY A 93 12.64 5.26 -14.49
C GLY A 93 13.86 4.81 -13.70
N GLU A 94 14.58 5.76 -13.08
CA GLU A 94 15.73 5.48 -12.21
C GLU A 94 15.32 5.19 -10.76
N ASP A 95 14.07 5.48 -10.40
CA ASP A 95 13.57 5.35 -9.05
C ASP A 95 12.96 3.97 -8.81
N CYS A 96 13.24 3.44 -7.62
CA CYS A 96 12.63 2.22 -7.12
C CYS A 96 11.37 2.57 -6.31
N VAL A 97 10.21 2.11 -6.78
CA VAL A 97 8.91 2.45 -6.20
C VAL A 97 8.30 1.21 -5.55
N LEU A 98 7.88 1.37 -4.30
CA LEU A 98 7.08 0.41 -3.56
C LEU A 98 5.61 0.84 -3.68
N VAL A 99 4.77 -0.08 -4.15
CA VAL A 99 3.34 0.14 -4.35
C VAL A 99 2.58 -0.92 -3.56
N ILE A 100 1.69 -0.49 -2.67
CA ILE A 100 0.82 -1.39 -1.92
C ILE A 100 -0.64 -1.00 -2.15
N TYR A 101 -1.47 -1.95 -2.53
CA TYR A 101 -2.88 -1.71 -2.82
C TYR A 101 -3.79 -2.85 -2.36
N LEU A 102 -5.06 -2.55 -2.09
CA LEU A 102 -6.07 -3.58 -1.82
C LEU A 102 -6.50 -4.28 -3.10
N ASP A 103 -6.59 -5.60 -3.09
CA ASP A 103 -6.94 -6.39 -4.27
C ASP A 103 -8.38 -6.13 -4.72
N ALA A 104 -9.30 -6.02 -3.75
CA ALA A 104 -10.71 -5.73 -4.02
C ALA A 104 -10.96 -4.27 -4.45
N ARG A 105 -10.06 -3.35 -4.09
CA ARG A 105 -10.19 -1.91 -4.38
C ARG A 105 -8.81 -1.28 -4.66
N PRO A 106 -8.25 -1.45 -5.88
CA PRO A 106 -6.91 -0.94 -6.21
C PRO A 106 -6.77 0.59 -6.16
N SER A 107 -7.88 1.33 -6.13
CA SER A 107 -7.88 2.78 -5.89
C SER A 107 -7.46 3.15 -4.46
N VAL A 108 -7.54 2.22 -3.53
CA VAL A 108 -7.00 2.33 -2.18
C VAL A 108 -5.57 1.78 -2.22
N LYS A 109 -4.63 2.69 -2.44
CA LYS A 109 -3.20 2.38 -2.56
C LYS A 109 -2.33 3.41 -1.86
N VAL A 110 -1.13 2.96 -1.49
CA VAL A 110 -0.03 3.77 -0.99
C VAL A 110 1.18 3.50 -1.87
N GLU A 111 1.89 4.56 -2.24
CA GLU A 111 3.12 4.49 -3.04
C GLU A 111 4.23 5.23 -2.30
N SER A 112 5.43 4.67 -2.30
CA SER A 112 6.62 5.35 -1.81
C SER A 112 7.80 5.15 -2.74
N ILE A 113 8.61 6.20 -2.85
CA ILE A 113 9.87 6.15 -3.57
C ILE A 113 10.94 5.77 -2.56
N LEU A 114 11.61 4.66 -2.79
CA LEU A 114 12.71 4.23 -1.93
C LEU A 114 13.91 5.17 -2.15
N PRO A 115 14.60 5.62 -1.08
CA PRO A 115 15.73 6.54 -1.17
C PRO A 115 17.01 5.82 -1.64
N VAL A 116 16.91 5.06 -2.73
CA VAL A 116 17.97 4.22 -3.30
C VAL A 116 18.14 4.54 -4.77
N LYS A 117 19.38 4.63 -5.23
CA LYS A 117 19.72 4.95 -6.63
C LYS A 117 20.46 3.80 -7.28
N ASN A 118 20.29 3.65 -8.60
CA ASN A 118 20.96 2.63 -9.40
C ASN A 118 20.70 1.20 -8.92
N VAL A 119 19.50 0.96 -8.36
CA VAL A 119 19.06 -0.37 -7.93
C VAL A 119 17.96 -0.82 -8.88
N THR A 120 18.09 -2.02 -9.42
CA THR A 120 17.02 -2.63 -10.21
C THR A 120 16.02 -3.31 -9.28
N CYS A 121 14.79 -2.81 -9.26
CA CYS A 121 13.76 -3.29 -8.37
C CYS A 121 12.66 -4.04 -9.10
N SER A 122 12.28 -5.20 -8.57
CA SER A 122 11.20 -6.00 -9.14
C SER A 122 10.59 -6.93 -8.11
N GLY A 123 9.35 -7.34 -8.33
CA GLY A 123 8.72 -8.39 -7.54
C GLY A 123 7.35 -8.00 -7.06
N VAL A 124 6.57 -9.04 -6.75
CA VAL A 124 5.21 -8.92 -6.26
C VAL A 124 5.01 -9.96 -5.18
N VAL A 125 4.36 -9.57 -4.10
CA VAL A 125 3.99 -10.44 -2.99
C VAL A 125 2.52 -10.20 -2.69
N TYR A 126 1.76 -11.27 -2.57
CA TYR A 126 0.34 -11.23 -2.20
C TYR A 126 0.18 -11.48 -0.70
N SER A 127 -0.83 -10.86 -0.10
CA SER A 127 -1.23 -11.14 1.27
C SER A 127 -1.56 -12.62 1.46
N GLY A 128 -1.05 -13.24 2.52
CA GLY A 128 -1.19 -14.68 2.76
C GLY A 128 -0.17 -15.56 2.02
N SER A 129 0.78 -14.96 1.29
CA SER A 129 1.97 -15.66 0.79
C SER A 129 2.73 -16.36 1.93
N ARG A 130 3.25 -17.57 1.66
CA ARG A 130 4.07 -18.30 2.62
C ARG A 130 5.51 -17.78 2.57
N ASN A 131 5.93 -17.13 3.65
CA ASN A 131 7.27 -16.58 3.85
C ASN A 131 7.66 -15.52 2.80
N PRO A 132 6.92 -14.40 2.73
CA PRO A 132 7.29 -13.31 1.85
C PRO A 132 8.68 -12.82 2.25
N ARG A 133 9.54 -12.57 1.27
CA ARG A 133 10.93 -12.20 1.48
C ARG A 133 11.38 -11.13 0.52
N ILE A 134 12.30 -10.32 1.00
CA ILE A 134 12.99 -9.32 0.20
C ILE A 134 14.46 -9.66 0.13
N CYS A 135 14.99 -9.68 -1.09
CA CYS A 135 16.35 -10.07 -1.42
C CYS A 135 17.04 -8.87 -2.04
N CYS A 136 18.21 -8.51 -1.53
CA CYS A 136 19.06 -7.51 -2.13
C CYS A 136 20.41 -8.14 -2.50
N SER A 137 20.80 -8.03 -3.76
CA SER A 137 22.09 -8.53 -4.24
C SER A 137 22.90 -7.43 -4.88
N ARG A 138 24.23 -7.50 -4.69
CA ARG A 138 25.21 -6.72 -5.42
C ARG A 138 26.20 -7.68 -6.05
N VAL A 139 26.40 -7.54 -7.35
CA VAL A 139 27.28 -8.40 -8.15
C VAL A 139 28.27 -7.52 -8.91
N LEU A 140 29.55 -7.87 -8.85
CA LEU A 140 30.60 -7.24 -9.63
C LEU A 140 30.53 -7.72 -11.08
N ASN A 141 30.44 -6.78 -12.01
CA ASN A 141 30.46 -7.03 -13.45
C ASN A 141 31.90 -7.12 -13.97
N ALA A 142 32.06 -7.68 -15.18
CA ALA A 142 33.37 -7.83 -15.82
C ALA A 142 34.06 -6.49 -16.17
N ASP A 143 33.28 -5.40 -16.26
CA ASP A 143 33.78 -4.03 -16.49
C ASP A 143 34.21 -3.32 -15.20
N GLY A 144 34.13 -3.98 -14.04
CA GLY A 144 34.44 -3.42 -12.73
C GLY A 144 33.30 -2.60 -12.10
N SER A 145 32.15 -2.49 -12.77
CA SER A 145 30.95 -1.87 -12.20
C SER A 145 30.17 -2.83 -11.30
N TYR A 146 29.28 -2.31 -10.45
CA TYR A 146 28.41 -3.14 -9.61
C TYR A 146 26.96 -3.03 -10.10
N ASN A 147 26.32 -4.19 -10.31
CA ASN A 147 24.88 -4.27 -10.49
C ASN A 147 24.21 -4.59 -9.17
N MET A 148 23.24 -3.77 -8.79
CA MET A 148 22.47 -3.95 -7.58
C MET A 148 21.02 -4.27 -7.91
N THR A 149 20.49 -5.33 -7.33
CA THR A 149 19.09 -5.74 -7.52
C THR A 149 18.39 -5.88 -6.19
N LEU A 150 17.13 -5.44 -6.15
CA LEU A 150 16.22 -5.58 -5.02
C LEU A 150 14.99 -6.33 -5.50
N LYS A 151 14.72 -7.48 -4.90
CA LYS A 151 13.67 -8.39 -5.35
C LYS A 151 12.72 -8.75 -4.23
N LEU A 152 11.42 -8.63 -4.50
CA LEU A 152 10.36 -9.15 -3.65
C LEU A 152 9.92 -10.53 -4.16
N GLU A 153 9.86 -11.51 -3.26
CA GLU A 153 9.47 -12.89 -3.56
C GLU A 153 8.51 -13.42 -2.50
N GLY A 154 7.50 -14.19 -2.90
CA GLY A 154 6.51 -14.79 -2.01
C GLY A 154 5.46 -15.58 -2.77
#